data_AF-A0A7Z2K4A4-F1
#
_entry.id   AF-A0A7Z2K4A4-F1
#
_cell.length_a   1.000
_cell.length_b   1.000
_cell.length_c   1.000
_cell.angle_alpha   90.00
_cell.angle_beta   90.00
_cell.angle_gamma   90.00
#
_symmetry.space_group_name_H-M   'P 1'
#
loop_
_entity.id
_entity.type
_entity.pdbx_description
1 polymer ?
#
loop_
_entity_poly.entity_id
_entity_poly.type
_entity_poly.pdbx_seq_one_letter_code
_entity_poly.pdbx_strand_id
1 'polypeptide(L)' 'MMRFYLIIGIAFIVISFVMFLMGLLKFIPVPIGAALLFASILFTVSMFNSRNQFRGFNR' A
#
# COMPACT_ATOMS: atom_id res chain seq x y z
N MET A 1 -17.52 -0.12 6.68
CA MET A 1 -16.17 0.32 7.10
C MET A 1 -15.07 -0.20 6.17
N MET A 2 -15.00 -1.50 5.88
CA MET A 2 -13.87 -2.08 5.13
C MET A 2 -13.73 -1.64 3.65
N ARG A 3 -14.83 -1.34 2.96
CA ARG A 3 -14.80 -0.77 1.59
C ARG A 3 -14.11 0.60 1.53
N PHE A 4 -14.27 1.43 2.55
CA PHE A 4 -13.69 2.77 2.59
C PHE A 4 -12.16 2.70 2.73
N TYR A 5 -11.66 1.83 3.61
CA TYR A 5 -10.21 1.59 3.75
C TYR A 5 -9.58 1.02 2.47
N LEU A 6 -10.31 0.18 1.72
CA LEU A 6 -9.85 -0.29 0.41
C LEU A 6 -9.74 0.83 -0.61
N ILE A 7 -10.75 1.71 -0.69
CA ILE A 7 -10.73 2.86 -1.60
C ILE A 7 -9.55 3.78 -1.26
N ILE A 8 -9.31 4.04 0.04
CA ILE A 8 -8.16 4.83 0.49
C ILE A 8 -6.83 4.15 0.13
N GLY A 9 -6.71 2.84 0.39
CA GLY A 9 -5.50 2.08 0.06
C GLY A 9 -5.19 2.12 -1.44
N ILE A 10 -6.20 1.93 -2.29
CA ILE A 10 -6.07 2.02 -3.74
C ILE A 10 -5.66 3.44 -4.16
N ALA A 11 -6.33 4.48 -3.64
CA ALA A 11 -5.96 5.86 -3.94
C ALA A 11 -4.52 6.17 -3.53
N PHE A 12 -4.08 5.66 -2.37
CA PHE A 12 -2.72 5.83 -1.88
C PHE A 12 -1.67 5.11 -2.75
N ILE A 13 -1.99 3.90 -3.24
CA ILE A 13 -1.15 3.18 -4.21
C ILE A 13 -1.02 3.99 -5.50
N VAL A 14 -2.12 4.54 -6.03
CA VAL A 14 -2.11 5.35 -7.26
C VAL A 14 -1.20 6.58 -7.10
N ILE A 15 -1.34 7.32 -6.00
CA ILE A 15 -0.49 8.49 -5.72
C ILE A 15 0.98 8.09 -5.61
N SER A 16 1.26 6.99 -4.90
CA SER A 16 2.64 6.51 -4.71
C SER A 16 3.26 6.03 -6.02
N PHE A 17 2.46 5.45 -6.91
CA PHE A 17 2.90 5.05 -8.25
C PHE A 17 3.27 6.26 -9.11
N VAL A 18 2.49 7.34 -9.05
CA VAL A 18 2.83 8.60 -9.74
C VAL A 18 4.15 9.17 -9.20
N MET A 19 4.37 9.17 -7.89
CA MET A 19 5.66 9.57 -7.32
C MET A 19 6.82 8.68 -7.78
N PHE A 20 6.61 7.36 -7.88
CA PHE A 20 7.62 6.46 -8.42
C PHE A 20 7.94 6.78 -9.90
N LEU A 21 6.94 7.09 -10.72
CA LEU A 21 7.16 7.56 -12.09
C LEU A 21 7.95 8.88 -12.12
N MET A 22 7.66 9.83 -11.23
CA MET A 22 8.47 11.04 -11.09
C MET A 22 9.94 10.71 -10.73
N GLY A 23 10.15 9.66 -9.93
CA GLY A 23 11.48 9.14 -9.62
C GLY A 23 12.20 8.61 -10.86
N LEU A 24 11.51 7.82 -11.68
CA LEU A 24 12.03 7.30 -12.97
C LEU A 24 12.39 8.43 -13.94
N LEU A 25 11.59 9.51 -13.94
CA LEU A 25 11.82 10.72 -14.72
C LEU A 25 12.90 11.63 -14.13
N LYS A 26 13.60 11.21 -13.07
CA LYS A 26 14.67 11.94 -12.36
C LYS A 26 14.23 13.24 -11.66
N PHE A 27 12.93 13.44 -11.44
CA PHE A 27 12.44 14.57 -10.63
C PHE A 27 12.72 14.38 -9.14
N ILE A 28 12.72 13.12 -8.67
CA ILE A 28 13.08 12.75 -7.29
C ILE A 28 13.96 11.50 -7.28
N PRO A 29 14.68 11.18 -6.19
CA PRO A 29 15.38 9.90 -6.07
C PRO A 29 14.42 8.70 -6.14
N VAL A 30 14.67 7.79 -7.09
CA VAL A 30 13.89 6.55 -7.29
C VAL A 30 13.64 5.76 -6.00
N PRO A 31 14.63 5.59 -5.08
CA PRO A 31 14.41 4.81 -3.85
C PRO A 31 13.28 5.36 -2.98
N ILE A 32 13.03 6.68 -3.00
CA ILE A 32 11.97 7.31 -2.22
C ILE A 32 10.60 6.90 -2.78
N GLY A 33 10.43 7.02 -4.10
CA GLY A 33 9.20 6.60 -4.78
C GLY A 33 8.96 5.09 -4.62
N ALA A 34 10.02 4.28 -4.69
CA ALA A 34 9.95 2.83 -4.52
C ALA A 34 9.55 2.44 -3.09
N ALA A 35 10.17 3.06 -2.08
CA ALA A 35 9.84 2.81 -0.67
C ALA A 35 8.38 3.22 -0.37
N LEU A 36 7.93 4.36 -0.89
CA LEU A 36 6.55 4.81 -0.73
C LEU A 36 5.55 3.87 -1.40
N LEU A 37 5.82 3.46 -2.64
CA LEU A 37 4.99 2.51 -3.36
C LEU A 37 4.90 1.16 -2.63
N PHE A 38 6.04 0.63 -2.18
CA PHE A 38 6.07 -0.60 -1.38
C PHE A 38 5.27 -0.46 -0.08
N ALA A 39 5.45 0.63 0.67
CA ALA A 39 4.71 0.89 1.90
C ALA A 39 3.20 0.98 1.66
N SER A 40 2.77 1.61 0.56
CA SER A 40 1.35 1.72 0.19
C SER A 40 0.70 0.36 -0.08
N ILE A 41 1.41 -0.51 -0.79
CA ILE A 41 0.96 -1.87 -1.09
C ILE A 41 0.93 -2.71 0.19
N LEU A 42 2.00 -2.68 0.99
CA LEU A 42 2.09 -3.45 2.23
C LEU A 42 1.02 -3.04 3.23
N PHE A 43 0.76 -1.74 3.38
CA PHE A 43 -0.34 -1.24 4.20
C PHE A 43 -1.70 -1.78 3.71
N THR A 44 -1.96 -1.68 2.41
CA THR A 44 -3.22 -2.15 1.80
C THR A 44 -3.42 -3.67 1.98
N VAL A 45 -2.37 -4.45 1.74
CA VAL A 45 -2.39 -5.91 1.89
C VAL A 45 -2.51 -6.30 3.36
N SER A 46 -1.80 -5.64 4.28
CA SER A 46 -1.89 -5.91 5.73
C SER A 46 -3.31 -5.72 6.26
N MET A 47 -3.97 -4.65 5.84
CA MET A 47 -5.38 -4.39 6.16
C MET A 47 -6.32 -5.49 5.65
N PHE A 48 -5.99 -6.10 4.51
CA PHE A 48 -6.75 -7.22 3.96
C PHE A 48 -6.43 -8.54 4.68
N ASN A 49 -5.16 -8.73 5.06
CA ASN A 49 -4.66 -9.95 5.68
C ASN A 49 -5.27 -10.20 7.06
N SER A 50 -5.70 -9.17 7.78
CA SER A 50 -6.43 -9.31 9.05
C SER A 50 -7.67 -10.22 8.95
N ARG A 51 -8.26 -10.40 7.75
CA ARG A 51 -9.38 -11.33 7.53
C ARG A 51 -8.99 -12.80 7.43
N ASN A 52 -7.78 -13.10 6.98
CA ASN A 52 -7.30 -14.45 6.74
C ASN A 52 -6.33 -14.92 7.83
N GLN A 53 -6.29 -14.21 8.96
CA GLN A 53 -5.51 -14.67 10.11
C GLN A 53 -6.11 -15.96 10.65
N PHE A 54 -5.27 -16.99 10.77
CA PHE A 54 -5.62 -18.23 11.45
C PHE A 54 -6.02 -17.87 12.88
N ARG A 55 -7.32 -18.00 13.21
CA ARG A 55 -7.86 -17.55 14.51
C ARG A 55 -7.43 -18.43 15.69
N GLY A 56 -6.59 -19.44 15.46
CA GLY A 56 -6.21 -20.43 16.46
C GLY A 56 -7.43 -21.21 16.97
N PHE A 57 -7.18 -22.19 17.84
CA PHE A 57 -8.25 -22.78 18.64
C PHE A 57 -8.67 -21.75 19.70
N ASN A 58 -9.74 -21.00 19.41
CA ASN A 58 -10.48 -20.31 20.46
C ASN A 58 -11.03 -21.39 21.41
N ARG A 59 -10.53 -21.40 22.63
CA ARG A 59 -10.98 -22.26 23.74
C ARG A 59 -12.31 -21.77 24.28
#